data_AF-A4V7D2-F1
#
_entry.id   AF-A4V7D2-F1
#
_cell.length_a   1.000
_cell.length_b   1.000
_cell.length_c   1.000
_cell.angle_alpha   90.00
_cell.angle_beta   90.00
_cell.angle_gamma   90.00
#
_symmetry.space_group_name_H-M   'P 1'
#
loop_
_entity.id
_entity.type
_entity.pdbx_description
1 polymer ?
#
loop_
_entity_poly.entity_id
_entity_poly.type
_entity_poly.pdbx_seq_one_letter_code
_entity_poly.pdbx_strand_id
1 'polypeptide(L)'
;MDANTTRIGKTGLVITRVSALDVTPNTSDVAIVIPAAELKASLWEPEVDPSTESQADWGGWMWAFQLGNGTQALLTNDRRGGIRWSLWVDEEVDPCDALDALLDVIAGAGFSANVSQF
;
A
#
# COMPACT_ATOMS: atom_id res chain seq x y z
N MET A 1 -16.25 11.30 -7.15
CA MET A 1 -16.48 9.87 -7.44
C MET A 1 -15.27 9.44 -8.23
N ASP A 2 -14.21 9.00 -7.55
CA ASP A 2 -13.06 8.47 -8.26
C ASP A 2 -13.33 7.00 -8.53
N ALA A 3 -13.18 6.61 -9.80
CA ALA A 3 -13.38 5.25 -10.24
C ALA A 3 -12.40 4.31 -9.51
N ASN A 4 -12.91 3.17 -9.03
CA ASN A 4 -12.10 2.04 -8.57
C ASN A 4 -11.03 1.75 -9.62
N THR A 5 -9.80 2.20 -9.34
CA THR A 5 -8.68 2.07 -10.25
C THR A 5 -8.01 0.75 -9.96
N THR A 6 -8.08 -0.18 -10.89
CA THR A 6 -7.50 -1.52 -10.76
C THR A 6 -6.14 -1.58 -11.46
N ARG A 7 -5.17 -2.18 -10.78
CA ARG A 7 -3.86 -2.54 -11.34
C ARG A 7 -3.71 -4.06 -11.33
N ILE A 8 -3.15 -4.57 -12.42
CA ILE A 8 -2.87 -5.99 -12.60
C ILE A 8 -1.35 -6.11 -12.68
N GLY A 9 -0.79 -6.93 -11.82
CA GLY A 9 0.64 -7.17 -11.78
C GLY A 9 1.09 -8.15 -12.85
N LYS A 10 2.41 -8.37 -12.89
CA LYS A 10 3.08 -9.13 -13.95
C LYS A 10 2.60 -10.58 -14.04
N THR A 11 2.30 -11.20 -12.91
CA THR A 11 1.81 -12.59 -12.80
C THR A 11 0.28 -12.68 -12.78
N GLY A 12 -0.41 -11.54 -12.80
CA GLY A 12 -1.86 -11.47 -12.86
C GLY A 12 -2.52 -11.18 -11.51
N LEU A 13 -1.76 -10.90 -10.45
CA LEU A 13 -2.32 -10.48 -9.17
C LEU A 13 -2.96 -9.10 -9.32
N VAL A 14 -4.10 -8.90 -8.64
CA VAL A 14 -4.93 -7.72 -8.83
C VAL A 14 -5.02 -6.95 -7.53
N ILE A 15 -4.77 -5.64 -7.62
CA ILE A 15 -5.10 -4.68 -6.55
C ILE A 15 -6.05 -3.62 -7.12
N THR A 16 -7.01 -3.20 -6.30
CA THR A 16 -8.00 -2.20 -6.67
C THR A 16 -7.97 -1.09 -5.63
N ARG A 17 -7.87 0.17 -6.08
CA ARG A 17 -7.98 1.33 -5.21
C ARG A 17 -9.31 1.30 -4.46
N VAL A 18 -9.25 1.50 -3.15
CA VAL A 18 -10.42 1.78 -2.31
C VAL A 18 -10.26 3.15 -1.66
N SER A 19 -11.38 3.79 -1.32
CA SER A 19 -11.39 5.14 -0.73
C SER A 19 -11.42 5.13 0.80
N ALA A 20 -11.72 3.97 1.38
CA ALA A 20 -11.81 3.73 2.81
C ALA A 20 -11.60 2.23 3.04
N LEU A 21 -11.02 1.90 4.20
CA LEU A 21 -10.97 0.53 4.69
C LEU A 21 -12.23 0.28 5.53
N ASP A 22 -12.85 -0.88 5.34
CA ASP A 22 -14.00 -1.33 6.12
C ASP A 22 -13.58 -1.91 7.49
N VAL A 23 -12.28 -2.15 7.65
CA VAL A 23 -11.64 -2.77 8.82
C VAL A 23 -10.57 -1.85 9.37
N THR A 24 -10.25 -1.99 10.66
CA THR A 24 -9.12 -1.29 11.29
C THR A 24 -7.86 -2.12 11.04
N PRO A 25 -6.98 -1.73 10.10
CA PRO A 25 -5.82 -2.54 9.80
C PRO A 25 -4.80 -2.43 10.95
N ASN A 26 -4.07 -3.51 11.22
CA ASN A 26 -2.93 -3.49 12.14
C ASN A 26 -1.63 -3.41 11.34
N THR A 27 -0.59 -2.84 11.95
CA THR A 27 0.72 -2.73 11.28
C THR A 27 1.25 -4.14 11.09
N SER A 28 1.62 -4.51 9.86
CA SER A 28 2.40 -5.73 9.66
C SER A 28 3.86 -5.46 10.03
N ASP A 29 4.60 -6.51 10.41
CA ASP A 29 6.06 -6.44 10.58
C ASP A 29 6.81 -6.29 9.24
N VAL A 30 6.10 -6.03 8.14
CA VAL A 30 6.63 -5.91 6.80
C VAL A 30 6.71 -4.43 6.39
N ALA A 31 7.92 -4.02 6.00
CA ALA A 31 8.14 -2.76 5.32
C ALA A 31 8.65 -2.97 3.89
N ILE A 32 8.18 -2.11 2.99
CA ILE A 32 8.55 -2.09 1.58
C ILE A 32 9.46 -0.88 1.35
N VAL A 33 10.60 -1.11 0.71
CA VAL A 33 11.61 -0.08 0.46
C VAL A 33 11.65 0.22 -1.04
N ILE A 34 11.09 1.36 -1.43
CA ILE A 34 10.95 1.84 -2.81
C ILE A 34 10.73 3.37 -2.83
N PRO A 35 11.28 4.11 -3.82
CA PRO A 35 11.01 5.54 -3.95
C PRO A 35 9.52 5.86 -4.18
N ALA A 36 9.02 6.93 -3.56
CA ALA A 36 7.64 7.38 -3.69
C ALA A 36 7.20 7.59 -5.16
N ALA A 37 8.11 8.09 -6.01
CA ALA A 37 7.84 8.34 -7.42
C ALA A 37 7.55 7.04 -8.19
N GLU A 38 8.24 5.95 -7.85
CA GLU A 38 8.05 4.64 -8.48
C GLU A 38 6.74 4.00 -8.02
N LEU A 39 6.39 4.15 -6.74
CA LEU A 39 5.08 3.73 -6.23
C LEU A 39 3.94 4.48 -6.90
N LYS A 40 4.04 5.81 -7.05
CA LYS A 40 3.04 6.61 -7.78
C LYS A 40 2.89 6.15 -9.23
N ALA A 41 4.01 5.85 -9.90
CA ALA A 41 4.01 5.34 -11.27
C ALA A 41 3.40 3.94 -11.38
N SER A 42 3.62 3.08 -10.38
CA SER A 42 3.09 1.71 -10.33
C SER A 42 1.61 1.66 -9.94
N LEU A 43 1.20 2.56 -9.04
CA LEU A 43 -0.11 2.58 -8.40
C LEU A 43 -0.96 3.72 -8.98
N TRP A 44 -1.36 4.65 -8.12
CA TRP A 44 -2.11 5.87 -8.41
C TRP A 44 -1.60 7.00 -7.52
N GLU A 45 -2.19 8.19 -7.62
CA GLU A 45 -1.86 9.25 -6.67
C GLU A 45 -2.30 8.85 -5.26
N PRO A 46 -1.38 8.84 -4.29
CA PRO A 46 -1.70 8.53 -2.90
C PRO A 46 -2.65 9.58 -2.33
N GLU A 47 -3.46 9.12 -1.39
CA GLU A 47 -4.23 9.98 -0.53
C GLU A 47 -3.34 10.55 0.56
N VAL A 48 -3.68 11.75 1.03
CA VAL A 48 -3.01 12.40 2.15
C VAL A 48 -3.99 12.38 3.30
N ASP A 49 -3.63 11.68 4.38
CA ASP A 49 -4.45 11.70 5.59
C ASP A 49 -4.53 13.15 6.12
N PRO A 50 -5.73 13.74 6.18
CA PRO A 50 -5.91 15.11 6.65
C PRO A 50 -5.84 15.23 8.18
N SER A 51 -5.85 14.11 8.92
CA SER A 51 -5.85 14.08 10.39
C SER A 51 -4.45 14.32 11.00
N THR A 52 -3.82 15.42 10.61
CA THR A 52 -2.54 15.93 11.16
C THR A 52 -2.56 16.25 12.68
N GLU A 53 -3.58 15.81 13.42
CA GLU A 53 -3.68 15.92 14.88
C GLU A 53 -3.13 14.69 15.63
N SER A 54 -2.61 13.67 14.93
CA SER A 54 -1.87 12.60 15.60
C SER A 54 -0.47 13.09 15.99
N GLN A 55 -0.14 13.08 17.28
CA GLN A 55 1.18 13.43 17.82
C GLN A 55 2.28 12.38 17.50
N ALA A 56 2.00 11.38 16.67
CA ALA A 56 2.97 10.39 16.21
C ALA A 56 3.38 10.68 14.75
N ASP A 57 4.65 10.49 14.41
CA ASP A 57 5.29 10.79 13.11
C ASP A 57 4.70 10.08 11.87
N TRP A 58 3.53 9.44 11.98
CA TRP A 58 2.99 8.51 10.99
C TRP A 58 1.69 9.10 10.43
N GLY A 59 1.73 9.62 9.20
CA GLY A 59 0.51 10.13 8.55
C GLY A 59 0.79 11.22 7.52
N GLY A 60 1.26 10.83 6.34
CA GLY A 60 1.46 11.77 5.24
C GLY A 60 0.94 11.29 3.90
N TRP A 61 1.22 10.04 3.56
CA TRP A 61 0.86 9.46 2.28
C TRP A 61 0.27 8.07 2.50
N MET A 62 -0.81 7.78 1.80
CA MET A 62 -1.61 6.58 1.98
C MET A 62 -2.07 6.01 0.64
N TRP A 63 -1.92 4.70 0.48
CA TRP A 63 -2.62 3.93 -0.56
C TRP A 63 -3.48 2.87 0.11
N ALA A 64 -4.79 3.03 0.03
CA ALA A 64 -5.74 2.00 0.43
C ALA A 64 -6.12 1.17 -0.80
N PHE A 65 -6.03 -0.15 -0.68
CA PHE A 65 -6.32 -1.06 -1.79
C PHE A 65 -6.97 -2.36 -1.31
N GLN A 66 -7.66 -3.02 -2.24
CA GLN A 66 -8.27 -4.32 -2.05
C GLN A 66 -7.74 -5.30 -3.09
N LEU A 67 -7.41 -6.52 -2.66
CA LEU A 67 -6.99 -7.61 -3.53
C LEU A 67 -8.20 -8.28 -4.20
N GLY A 68 -7.95 -9.06 -5.25
CA GLY A 68 -9.00 -9.82 -5.95
C GLY A 68 -9.75 -10.86 -5.09
N ASN A 69 -9.18 -11.27 -3.95
CA ASN A 69 -9.82 -12.16 -2.98
C ASN A 69 -10.68 -11.42 -1.94
N GLY A 70 -10.72 -10.09 -1.98
CA GLY A 70 -11.49 -9.25 -1.06
C GLY A 70 -10.68 -8.67 0.10
N THR A 71 -9.45 -9.13 0.32
CA THR A 71 -8.55 -8.61 1.36
C THR A 71 -8.27 -7.13 1.15
N GLN A 72 -8.43 -6.32 2.20
CA GLN A 72 -8.07 -4.90 2.18
C GLN A 72 -6.72 -4.68 2.86
N ALA A 73 -5.96 -3.72 2.35
CA ALA A 73 -4.63 -3.39 2.82
C ALA A 73 -4.35 -1.89 2.66
N LEU A 74 -3.39 -1.41 3.45
CA LEU A 74 -2.93 -0.04 3.46
C LEU A 74 -1.43 0.01 3.29
N LEU A 75 -0.95 0.95 2.49
CA LEU A 75 0.46 1.34 2.48
C LEU A 75 0.57 2.76 3.01
N THR A 76 1.36 2.98 4.06
CA THR A 76 1.58 4.32 4.63
C THR A 76 3.05 4.67 4.75
N ASN A 77 3.31 5.98 4.79
CA ASN A 77 4.61 6.54 5.08
C ASN A 77 4.46 7.93 5.67
N ASP A 78 5.54 8.40 6.29
CA ASP A 78 5.66 9.77 6.76
C ASP A 78 5.44 10.78 5.62
N ARG A 79 5.05 12.01 5.98
CA ARG A 79 4.80 13.07 4.99
C ARG A 79 6.07 13.57 4.31
N ARG A 80 7.25 13.26 4.87
CA ARG A 80 8.55 13.60 4.28
C ARG A 80 8.83 12.75 3.05
N GLY A 81 8.08 11.65 2.85
CA GLY A 81 8.12 10.85 1.64
C GLY A 81 9.39 10.02 1.57
N GLY A 82 9.80 9.42 2.70
CA GLY A 82 10.92 8.50 2.74
C GLY A 82 10.76 7.31 1.79
N ILE A 83 11.79 6.48 1.66
CA ILE A 83 11.71 5.29 0.79
C ILE A 83 11.10 4.06 1.49
N ARG A 84 10.89 4.10 2.81
CA ARG A 84 10.37 2.98 3.60
C ARG A 84 8.88 3.16 3.86
N TRP A 85 8.09 2.17 3.47
CA TRP A 85 6.64 2.17 3.56
C TRP A 85 6.18 1.03 4.45
N SER A 86 5.23 1.30 5.34
CA SER A 86 4.64 0.29 6.22
C SER A 86 3.41 -0.29 5.56
N LEU A 87 3.34 -1.62 5.47
CA LEU A 87 2.15 -2.34 5.01
C LEU A 87 1.26 -2.64 6.21
N TRP A 88 -0.03 -2.42 6.05
CA TRP A 88 -1.05 -2.71 7.06
C TRP A 88 -2.11 -3.60 6.43
N VAL A 89 -2.50 -4.62 7.17
CA VAL A 89 -3.54 -5.57 6.77
C VAL A 89 -4.45 -5.82 7.97
N ASP A 90 -5.61 -6.39 7.73
CA ASP A 90 -6.44 -6.91 8.82
C ASP A 90 -5.67 -7.97 9.64
N GLU A 91 -5.90 -8.04 10.96
CA GLU A 91 -5.22 -8.99 11.86
C GLU A 91 -5.48 -10.46 11.48
N GLU A 92 -6.62 -10.73 10.84
CA GLU A 92 -6.99 -12.09 10.41
C GLU A 92 -6.36 -12.50 9.06
N VAL A 93 -5.59 -11.61 8.42
CA VAL A 93 -5.04 -11.80 7.07
C VAL A 93 -3.52 -11.97 7.13
N ASP A 94 -3.00 -12.94 6.38
CA ASP A 94 -1.56 -13.08 6.15
C ASP A 94 -1.03 -11.88 5.34
N PRO A 95 -0.11 -11.06 5.88
CA PRO A 95 0.45 -9.92 5.15
C PRO A 95 1.21 -10.33 3.88
N CYS A 96 1.62 -11.59 3.75
CA CYS A 96 2.30 -12.08 2.55
C CYS A 96 1.43 -11.97 1.29
N ASP A 97 0.12 -12.21 1.38
CA ASP A 97 -0.78 -12.11 0.22
C ASP A 97 -0.82 -10.67 -0.32
N ALA A 98 -0.98 -9.70 0.59
CA ALA A 98 -0.99 -8.29 0.26
C ALA A 98 0.37 -7.81 -0.26
N LEU A 99 1.46 -8.30 0.33
CA LEU A 99 2.82 -8.02 -0.10
C LEU A 99 3.08 -8.55 -1.52
N ASP A 100 2.76 -9.81 -1.80
CA ASP A 100 3.00 -10.45 -3.09
C ASP A 100 2.24 -9.75 -4.20
N ALA A 101 0.97 -9.41 -3.97
CA ALA A 101 0.17 -8.65 -4.93
C ALA A 101 0.76 -7.27 -5.22
N LEU A 102 1.26 -6.59 -4.18
CA LEU A 102 1.87 -5.27 -4.32
C LEU A 102 3.21 -5.33 -5.07
N LEU A 103 4.07 -6.31 -4.74
CA LEU A 103 5.34 -6.53 -5.45
C LEU A 103 5.12 -6.93 -6.90
N ASP A 104 4.10 -7.73 -7.20
CA ASP A 104 3.75 -8.13 -8.56
C ASP A 104 3.32 -6.94 -9.43
N VAL A 105 2.55 -6.01 -8.85
CA VAL A 105 2.13 -4.76 -9.52
C VAL A 105 3.31 -3.83 -9.76
N ILE A 106 4.18 -3.65 -8.76
CA ILE A 106 5.41 -2.85 -8.88
C ILE A 106 6.31 -3.43 -9.99
N ALA A 107 6.51 -4.75 -9.98
CA ALA A 107 7.29 -5.43 -11.00
C ALA A 107 6.63 -5.36 -12.40
N GLY A 108 5.30 -5.40 -12.47
CA GLY A 108 4.53 -5.22 -13.70
C GLY A 108 4.70 -3.82 -14.30
N ALA A 109 4.91 -2.80 -13.47
CA ALA A 109 5.23 -1.44 -13.90
C ALA A 109 6.73 -1.23 -14.24
N GLY A 110 7.58 -2.26 -14.05
CA GLY A 110 9.00 -2.22 -14.39
C GLY A 110 9.92 -1.75 -13.27
N PHE A 111 9.43 -1.64 -12.03
CA PHE A 111 10.20 -1.23 -10.86
C PHE A 111 10.55 -2.42 -9.97
N SER A 112 11.38 -2.18 -8.95
CA SER A 112 11.77 -3.20 -7.97
C SER A 112 11.70 -2.62 -6.57
N ALA A 113 11.13 -3.37 -5.64
CA ALA A 113 11.07 -3.01 -4.24
C ALA A 113 11.84 -4.05 -3.40
N ASN A 114 12.46 -3.60 -2.31
CA ASN A 114 13.02 -4.50 -1.31
C ASN A 114 12.05 -4.68 -0.15
N VAL A 115 12.06 -5.86 0.45
CA VAL A 115 11.26 -6.16 1.64
C VAL A 115 12.19 -6.23 2.85
N SER A 116 11.79 -5.57 3.93
CA SER A 116 12.48 -5.63 5.22
C SER A 116 11.48 -5.99 6.31
N GLN A 117 11.84 -6.94 7.17
CA GLN A 117 11.10 -7.23 8.40
C GLN A 117 11.67 -6.41 9.57
N PHE A 118 10.82 -6.07 10.54
CA PHE A 118 11.21 -5.35 11.76
C PHE A 118 11.76 -6.28 12.85
#